data_AF-A0A929TGB5-F1
#
_entry.id   AF-A0A929TGB5-F1
#
_cell.length_a   1.000
_cell.length_b   1.000
_cell.length_c   1.000
_cell.angle_alpha   90.00
_cell.angle_beta   90.00
_cell.angle_gamma   90.00
#
_symmetry.space_group_name_H-M   'P 1'
#
loop_
_entity.id
_entity.type
_entity.pdbx_description
1 polymer ?
#
loop_
_entity_poly.entity_id
_entity_poly.type
_entity_poly.pdbx_seq_one_letter_code
_entity_poly.pdbx_strand_id
1 'polypeptide(L)'
;TDTVRQPGSTFKIVSTYAPALDAAGLTLATVIKDAPFYYTNGRQVRNWYGESYRGLTSLRTAIEQSMNVIAVKTLTWITPQLGFDYLKKFGFTTLVDHEEIGGRVYSDIQQTMALGGLTKGVKNIELNAAFASIADGGVYIKPKLYTKIVDHDGNVLLDNTDPKGTQILKPTTAYLLTSAMEDVVTKGTGKSVNFGKTPIAGKTGTTSKNNDVWFAGYSNYYTATTWVGYDDNTKLGKGQTSLAKVLWKGIMSKIHEDLPSSNFEKPDGIVEMTVCSKSGKLPIAGLCDATLKKEIFAKDTVPTDPCDVHYSGSICAYSGAVANDYCPFHVQGVFTLDPVEAPSLAQGSGRKSANSEYETDAEGRQRVVRKRCEHDLAFWSQPNVESKLAQEFLQVLLRNGYPQNDATVALAAQNAQAALQAYYNGTLASFSMISAPAAATSEPGAGDVADPNAQVTNPNTADTTATPAAAAGAAAADPNAQTAPTQGAEQGAGTAQVPGQ
;
A
#
# COMPACT_ATOMS: atom_id res chain seq x y z
N THR A 1 27.98 -5.39 -18.16
CA THR A 1 26.63 -5.98 -18.32
C THR A 1 26.36 -7.11 -17.37
N ASP A 2 27.37 -7.89 -16.97
CA ASP A 2 27.15 -9.18 -16.30
C ASP A 2 27.41 -9.23 -14.79
N THR A 3 28.02 -8.20 -14.22
CA THR A 3 28.21 -8.11 -12.76
C THR A 3 26.86 -8.10 -12.06
N VAL A 4 26.68 -9.03 -11.13
CA VAL A 4 25.47 -9.14 -10.30
C VAL A 4 25.68 -8.42 -8.99
N ARG A 5 24.68 -7.62 -8.59
CA ARG A 5 24.71 -6.83 -7.36
C ARG A 5 23.33 -6.78 -6.72
N GLN A 6 23.29 -6.59 -5.41
CA GLN A 6 22.03 -6.53 -4.68
C GLN A 6 21.31 -5.21 -5.05
N PRO A 7 20.07 -5.25 -5.58
CA PRO A 7 19.39 -4.05 -6.09
C PRO A 7 18.89 -3.11 -4.98
N GLY A 8 18.78 -3.61 -3.75
CA GLY A 8 18.24 -2.84 -2.63
C GLY A 8 16.81 -2.39 -2.87
N SER A 9 16.46 -1.19 -2.40
CA SER A 9 15.08 -0.66 -2.44
C SER A 9 14.51 -0.35 -3.83
N THR A 10 15.29 -0.39 -4.93
CA THR A 10 14.70 -0.32 -6.28
C THR A 10 13.79 -1.51 -6.54
N PHE A 11 14.12 -2.66 -5.94
CA PHE A 11 13.41 -3.91 -6.11
C PHE A 11 11.99 -3.91 -5.54
N LYS A 12 11.67 -3.00 -4.62
CA LYS A 12 10.31 -2.82 -4.10
C LYS A 12 9.31 -2.55 -5.21
N ILE A 13 9.71 -1.81 -6.24
CA ILE A 13 8.83 -1.47 -7.35
C ILE A 13 8.46 -2.73 -8.13
N VAL A 14 9.45 -3.50 -8.56
CA VAL A 14 9.26 -4.61 -9.50
C VAL A 14 8.84 -5.93 -8.83
N SER A 15 9.30 -6.19 -7.60
CA SER A 15 8.98 -7.44 -6.87
C SER A 15 7.71 -7.33 -6.03
N THR A 16 7.29 -6.12 -5.64
CA THR A 16 6.26 -5.92 -4.62
C THR A 16 5.12 -5.04 -5.12
N TYR A 17 5.39 -3.77 -5.44
CA TYR A 17 4.32 -2.82 -5.75
C TYR A 17 3.71 -3.06 -7.14
N ALA A 18 4.50 -3.45 -8.13
CA ALA A 18 3.99 -3.83 -9.45
C ALA A 18 2.99 -5.00 -9.36
N PRO A 19 3.35 -6.18 -8.84
CA PRO A 19 2.38 -7.27 -8.70
C PRO A 19 1.20 -6.93 -7.77
N ALA A 20 1.42 -6.12 -6.72
CA ALA A 20 0.36 -5.69 -5.83
C ALA A 20 -0.76 -4.90 -6.53
N LEU A 21 -0.36 -3.95 -7.39
CA LEU A 21 -1.30 -3.14 -8.17
C LEU A 21 -1.86 -3.91 -9.36
N ASP A 22 -1.06 -4.76 -10.00
CA ASP A 22 -1.43 -5.40 -11.27
C ASP A 22 -2.38 -6.58 -11.11
N ALA A 23 -2.14 -7.41 -10.08
CA ALA A 23 -2.80 -8.71 -9.90
C ALA A 23 -3.48 -8.90 -8.54
N ALA A 24 -3.03 -8.22 -7.48
CA ALA A 24 -3.55 -8.45 -6.13
C ALA A 24 -4.69 -7.49 -5.72
N GLY A 25 -5.12 -6.60 -6.60
CA GLY A 25 -6.22 -5.66 -6.34
C GLY A 25 -5.90 -4.57 -5.31
N LEU A 26 -4.61 -4.43 -4.91
CA LEU A 26 -4.20 -3.32 -4.05
C LEU A 26 -4.11 -2.04 -4.89
N THR A 27 -4.23 -0.90 -4.23
CA THR A 27 -4.17 0.43 -4.87
C THR A 27 -3.11 1.29 -4.23
N LEU A 28 -2.75 2.39 -4.88
CA LEU A 28 -1.88 3.40 -4.26
C LEU A 28 -2.48 4.00 -2.97
N ALA A 29 -3.80 3.97 -2.84
CA ALA A 29 -4.54 4.39 -1.65
C ALA A 29 -4.53 3.35 -0.52
N THR A 30 -4.31 2.06 -0.83
CA THR A 30 -4.32 0.98 0.18
C THR A 30 -3.45 1.37 1.37
N VAL A 31 -4.04 1.35 2.56
CA VAL A 31 -3.36 1.72 3.80
C VAL A 31 -2.90 0.49 4.55
N ILE A 32 -1.64 0.48 4.94
CA ILE A 32 -1.04 -0.50 5.82
C ILE A 32 -0.45 0.23 7.03
N LYS A 33 -0.62 -0.33 8.22
CA LYS A 33 -0.03 0.24 9.45
C LYS A 33 1.47 -0.05 9.50
N ASP A 34 2.28 1.01 9.47
CA ASP A 34 3.71 0.96 9.83
C ASP A 34 3.80 0.74 11.34
N ALA A 35 4.25 -0.44 11.73
CA ALA A 35 4.36 -0.95 13.10
C ALA A 35 5.36 -2.12 13.11
N PRO A 36 5.84 -2.58 14.28
CA PRO A 36 6.78 -3.70 14.35
C PRO A 36 6.33 -4.90 13.52
N PHE A 37 7.19 -5.36 12.63
CA PHE A 37 6.97 -6.52 11.77
C PHE A 37 8.23 -7.39 11.72
N TYR A 38 8.04 -8.69 11.68
CA TYR A 38 9.09 -9.69 11.74
C TYR A 38 9.02 -10.58 10.50
N TYR A 39 10.19 -10.92 9.97
CA TYR A 39 10.30 -11.96 8.97
C TYR A 39 9.88 -13.31 9.56
N THR A 40 9.58 -14.29 8.71
CA THR A 40 9.25 -15.66 9.12
C THR A 40 10.30 -16.32 10.00
N ASN A 41 11.58 -15.91 9.87
CA ASN A 41 12.69 -16.37 10.72
C ASN A 41 12.82 -15.60 12.06
N GLY A 42 11.87 -14.74 12.41
CA GLY A 42 11.85 -13.97 13.66
C GLY A 42 12.74 -12.73 13.67
N ARG A 43 13.48 -12.43 12.60
CA ARG A 43 14.25 -11.18 12.50
C ARG A 43 13.32 -10.00 12.28
N GLN A 44 13.50 -8.93 13.06
CA GLN A 44 12.71 -7.71 12.89
C GLN A 44 13.05 -6.96 11.59
N VAL A 45 12.02 -6.50 10.87
CA VAL A 45 12.15 -5.57 9.75
C VAL A 45 12.32 -4.15 10.30
N ARG A 46 13.35 -3.43 9.84
CA ARG A 46 13.63 -2.05 10.28
C ARG A 46 13.54 -1.07 9.13
N ASN A 47 12.92 0.08 9.39
CA ASN A 47 12.96 1.22 8.49
C ASN A 47 14.34 1.92 8.56
N TRP A 48 14.69 2.68 7.52
CA TRP A 48 15.96 3.40 7.46
C TRP A 48 16.05 4.55 8.47
N TYR A 49 14.91 5.01 9.00
CA TYR A 49 14.78 6.07 9.99
C TYR A 49 14.72 5.57 11.45
N GLY A 50 15.18 4.33 11.71
CA GLY A 50 15.34 3.81 13.08
C GLY A 50 14.14 3.01 13.59
N GLU A 51 13.84 3.15 14.88
CA GLU A 51 12.86 2.33 15.61
C GLU A 51 11.45 2.94 15.67
N SER A 52 11.30 4.17 15.18
CA SER A 52 10.01 4.84 15.11
C SER A 52 9.15 4.27 13.97
N TYR A 53 7.84 4.42 14.11
CA TYR A 53 6.86 4.01 13.10
C TYR A 53 5.91 5.17 12.78
N ARG A 54 5.47 5.24 11.52
CA ARG A 54 4.59 6.31 11.02
C ARG A 54 3.10 5.98 11.09
N GLY A 55 2.72 4.80 11.58
CA GLY A 55 1.34 4.36 11.67
C GLY A 55 0.68 4.17 10.30
N LEU A 56 -0.59 4.54 10.18
CA LEU A 56 -1.40 4.33 8.97
C LEU A 56 -0.79 5.05 7.76
N THR A 57 -0.31 4.25 6.80
CA THR A 57 0.44 4.73 5.64
C THR A 57 -0.07 4.11 4.34
N SER A 58 -0.37 4.93 3.34
CA SER A 58 -0.73 4.48 1.99
C SER A 58 0.45 3.87 1.22
N LEU A 59 0.19 2.96 0.27
CA LEU A 59 1.25 2.42 -0.60
C LEU A 59 2.00 3.51 -1.38
N ARG A 60 1.31 4.57 -1.84
CA ARG A 60 1.95 5.74 -2.46
C ARG A 60 3.02 6.36 -1.55
N THR A 61 2.66 6.63 -0.29
CA THR A 61 3.59 7.20 0.69
C THR A 61 4.74 6.22 1.00
N ALA A 62 4.47 4.91 1.04
CA ALA A 62 5.49 3.90 1.25
C ALA A 62 6.50 3.80 0.09
N ILE A 63 6.04 3.96 -1.16
CA ILE A 63 6.88 4.06 -2.36
C ILE A 63 7.74 5.34 -2.28
N GLU A 64 7.11 6.49 -2.06
CA GLU A 64 7.73 7.82 -1.95
C GLU A 64 8.88 7.84 -0.94
N GLN A 65 8.59 7.34 0.27
CA GLN A 65 9.47 7.37 1.43
C GLN A 65 10.35 6.12 1.57
N SER A 66 10.21 5.18 0.63
CA SER A 66 10.95 3.92 0.60
C SER A 66 10.87 3.15 1.92
N MET A 67 9.66 3.02 2.48
CA MET A 67 9.45 2.34 3.77
C MET A 67 9.69 0.84 3.62
N ASN A 68 10.46 0.25 4.54
CA ASN A 68 10.84 -1.17 4.49
C ASN A 68 9.73 -2.05 5.03
N VAL A 69 9.15 -1.68 6.17
CA VAL A 69 8.08 -2.44 6.82
C VAL A 69 6.88 -2.60 5.90
N ILE A 70 6.42 -1.51 5.28
CA ILE A 70 5.27 -1.55 4.36
C ILE A 70 5.57 -2.37 3.11
N ALA A 71 6.78 -2.28 2.56
CA ALA A 71 7.17 -3.10 1.41
C ALA A 71 7.17 -4.60 1.75
N VAL A 72 7.76 -5.00 2.89
CA VAL A 72 7.78 -6.40 3.31
C VAL A 72 6.36 -6.89 3.64
N LYS A 73 5.53 -6.08 4.32
CA LYS A 73 4.12 -6.39 4.54
C LYS A 73 3.38 -6.58 3.21
N THR A 74 3.56 -5.67 2.26
CA THR A 74 2.92 -5.76 0.94
C THR A 74 3.32 -7.04 0.20
N LEU A 75 4.62 -7.39 0.17
CA LEU A 75 5.06 -8.64 -0.46
C LEU A 75 4.51 -9.88 0.26
N THR A 76 4.43 -9.82 1.59
CA THR A 76 3.86 -10.91 2.39
C THR A 76 2.36 -11.06 2.10
N TRP A 77 1.62 -9.95 1.97
CA TRP A 77 0.21 -9.94 1.65
C TRP A 77 -0.04 -10.62 0.31
N ILE A 78 0.67 -10.19 -0.74
CA ILE A 78 0.48 -10.71 -2.10
C ILE A 78 1.20 -12.05 -2.36
N THR A 79 1.89 -12.58 -1.35
CA THR A 79 2.83 -13.71 -1.38
C THR A 79 4.17 -13.42 -2.07
N PRO A 80 5.31 -13.93 -1.52
CA PRO A 80 6.60 -13.88 -2.20
C PRO A 80 6.59 -14.56 -3.56
N GLN A 81 5.76 -15.60 -3.76
CA GLN A 81 5.65 -16.32 -5.03
C GLN A 81 5.19 -15.39 -6.16
N LEU A 82 4.12 -14.62 -5.95
CA LEU A 82 3.63 -13.68 -6.96
C LEU A 82 4.70 -12.64 -7.32
N GLY A 83 5.43 -12.14 -6.33
CA GLY A 83 6.55 -11.23 -6.56
C GLY A 83 7.64 -11.84 -7.45
N PHE A 84 8.02 -13.08 -7.16
CA PHE A 84 9.02 -13.82 -7.92
C PHE A 84 8.59 -14.07 -9.37
N ASP A 85 7.31 -14.41 -9.57
CA ASP A 85 6.75 -14.63 -10.90
C ASP A 85 6.73 -13.36 -11.75
N TYR A 86 6.45 -12.20 -11.16
CA TYR A 86 6.56 -10.92 -11.85
C TYR A 86 8.01 -10.58 -12.22
N LEU A 87 8.99 -10.89 -11.36
CA LEU A 87 10.39 -10.68 -11.70
C LEU A 87 10.83 -11.53 -12.91
N LYS A 88 10.32 -12.76 -13.05
CA LYS A 88 10.53 -13.56 -14.28
C LYS A 88 9.95 -12.85 -15.51
N LYS A 89 8.76 -12.25 -15.41
CA LYS A 89 8.17 -11.44 -16.50
C LYS A 89 9.00 -10.21 -16.85
N PHE A 90 9.62 -9.56 -15.87
CA PHE A 90 10.58 -8.47 -16.08
C PHE A 90 11.94 -8.92 -16.67
N GLY A 91 12.12 -10.23 -16.92
CA GLY A 91 13.30 -10.76 -17.59
C GLY A 91 14.55 -10.88 -16.70
N PHE A 92 14.40 -10.93 -15.37
CA PHE A 92 15.52 -11.21 -14.47
C PHE A 92 15.96 -12.67 -14.60
N THR A 93 17.22 -12.90 -14.96
CA THR A 93 17.78 -14.24 -15.23
C THR A 93 18.60 -14.82 -14.08
N THR A 94 18.85 -14.02 -13.04
CA THR A 94 19.73 -14.37 -11.91
C THR A 94 18.96 -14.84 -10.67
N LEU A 95 17.63 -14.91 -10.76
CA LEU A 95 16.75 -15.35 -9.68
C LEU A 95 16.97 -16.84 -9.37
N VAL A 96 16.88 -17.18 -8.09
CA VAL A 96 17.01 -18.56 -7.61
C VAL A 96 15.66 -19.01 -7.06
N ASP A 97 15.04 -19.98 -7.71
CA ASP A 97 13.84 -20.66 -7.16
C ASP A 97 14.27 -21.64 -6.05
N HIS A 98 15.19 -22.54 -6.40
CA HIS A 98 15.79 -23.50 -5.48
C HIS A 98 17.23 -23.82 -5.92
N GLU A 99 18.21 -23.63 -5.03
CA GLU A 99 19.60 -24.01 -5.26
C GLU A 99 20.25 -24.46 -3.96
N GLU A 100 21.01 -25.55 -3.99
CA GLU A 100 21.77 -26.03 -2.83
C GLU A 100 23.24 -25.61 -2.97
N ILE A 101 23.72 -24.81 -2.03
CA ILE A 101 25.11 -24.34 -1.99
C ILE A 101 25.69 -24.67 -0.62
N GLY A 102 26.66 -25.58 -0.57
CA GLY A 102 27.35 -25.96 0.66
C GLY A 102 26.41 -26.53 1.74
N GLY A 103 25.44 -27.37 1.34
CA GLY A 103 24.47 -27.99 2.25
C GLY A 103 23.37 -27.06 2.75
N ARG A 104 23.22 -25.87 2.17
CA ARG A 104 22.15 -24.93 2.46
C ARG A 104 21.29 -24.72 1.22
N VAL A 105 19.97 -24.75 1.42
CA VAL A 105 19.00 -24.44 0.38
C VAL A 105 18.78 -22.92 0.33
N TYR A 106 18.91 -22.36 -0.87
CA TYR A 106 18.68 -20.97 -1.19
C TYR A 106 17.47 -20.85 -2.11
N SER A 107 16.68 -19.80 -1.87
CA SER A 107 15.52 -19.42 -2.68
C SER A 107 15.31 -17.92 -2.52
N ASP A 108 14.97 -17.24 -3.62
CA ASP A 108 14.59 -15.84 -3.63
C ASP A 108 13.08 -15.65 -3.39
N ILE A 109 12.32 -16.74 -3.28
CA ILE A 109 10.88 -16.74 -2.93
C ILE A 109 10.74 -16.51 -1.41
N GLN A 110 11.20 -15.35 -0.95
CA GLN A 110 11.26 -14.97 0.46
C GLN A 110 10.91 -13.49 0.67
N GLN A 111 10.50 -13.15 1.88
CA GLN A 111 10.13 -11.78 2.26
C GLN A 111 11.27 -10.76 2.08
N THR A 112 12.54 -11.19 2.14
CA THR A 112 13.71 -10.32 1.95
C THR A 112 13.84 -9.80 0.52
N MET A 113 13.23 -10.50 -0.45
CA MET A 113 13.19 -10.09 -1.85
C MET A 113 12.60 -8.69 -2.01
N ALA A 114 11.60 -8.31 -1.21
CA ALA A 114 11.02 -6.96 -1.24
C ALA A 114 12.08 -5.84 -1.09
N LEU A 115 13.16 -6.12 -0.35
CA LEU A 115 14.24 -5.16 -0.10
C LEU A 115 15.48 -5.41 -0.97
N GLY A 116 15.34 -6.26 -2.00
CA GLY A 116 16.42 -6.65 -2.90
C GLY A 116 17.42 -7.60 -2.26
N GLY A 117 17.03 -8.35 -1.22
CA GLY A 117 17.84 -9.42 -0.65
C GLY A 117 17.66 -10.71 -1.44
N LEU A 118 18.54 -10.91 -2.42
CA LEU A 118 18.55 -12.03 -3.37
C LEU A 118 19.79 -12.91 -3.16
N THR A 119 19.73 -14.15 -3.62
CA THR A 119 20.82 -15.13 -3.54
C THR A 119 22.02 -14.67 -4.35
N LYS A 120 21.80 -14.22 -5.60
CA LYS A 120 22.87 -13.79 -6.53
C LYS A 120 22.93 -12.27 -6.74
N GLY A 121 21.81 -11.55 -6.55
CA GLY A 121 21.66 -10.17 -7.01
C GLY A 121 21.18 -10.11 -8.45
N VAL A 122 21.20 -8.93 -9.08
CA VAL A 122 20.73 -8.71 -10.46
C VAL A 122 21.78 -8.01 -11.30
N LYS A 123 21.68 -8.17 -12.62
CA LYS A 123 22.49 -7.39 -13.56
C LYS A 123 21.90 -6.00 -13.71
N ASN A 124 22.75 -4.99 -13.87
CA ASN A 124 22.31 -3.61 -14.07
C ASN A 124 21.41 -3.47 -15.33
N ILE A 125 21.73 -4.19 -16.40
CA ILE A 125 20.93 -4.19 -17.64
C ILE A 125 19.52 -4.74 -17.44
N GLU A 126 19.33 -5.74 -16.57
CA GLU A 126 18.02 -6.32 -16.27
C GLU A 126 17.18 -5.35 -15.44
N LEU A 127 17.78 -4.71 -14.43
CA LEU A 127 17.09 -3.69 -13.63
C LEU A 127 16.68 -2.49 -14.50
N ASN A 128 17.54 -2.06 -15.42
CA ASN A 128 17.21 -1.01 -16.37
C ASN A 128 16.05 -1.42 -17.30
N ALA A 129 16.05 -2.65 -17.81
CA ALA A 129 14.98 -3.17 -18.65
C ALA A 129 13.64 -3.23 -17.91
N ALA A 130 13.66 -3.62 -16.63
CA ALA A 130 12.45 -3.67 -15.82
C ALA A 130 11.82 -2.28 -15.63
N PHE A 131 12.63 -1.25 -15.35
CA PHE A 131 12.15 0.13 -15.27
C PHE A 131 11.72 0.68 -16.64
N ALA A 132 12.43 0.31 -17.71
CA ALA A 132 12.06 0.69 -19.07
C ALA A 132 10.69 0.11 -19.45
N SER A 133 10.37 -1.10 -18.96
CA SER A 133 9.05 -1.71 -19.18
C SER A 133 7.93 -0.92 -18.50
N ILE A 134 8.19 -0.34 -17.33
CA ILE A 134 7.21 0.53 -16.65
C ILE A 134 7.06 1.85 -17.41
N ALA A 135 8.18 2.42 -17.90
CA ALA A 135 8.17 3.63 -18.71
C ALA A 135 7.39 3.44 -20.03
N ASP A 136 7.49 2.24 -20.62
CA ASP A 136 6.84 1.85 -21.88
C ASP A 136 5.45 1.24 -21.67
N GLY A 137 4.66 1.79 -20.75
CA GLY A 137 3.26 1.40 -20.54
C GLY A 137 3.06 -0.06 -20.12
N GLY A 138 4.08 -0.72 -19.55
CA GLY A 138 4.04 -2.11 -19.13
C GLY A 138 4.53 -3.12 -20.17
N VAL A 139 5.09 -2.67 -21.30
CA VAL A 139 5.65 -3.54 -22.34
C VAL A 139 7.12 -3.84 -22.05
N TYR A 140 7.45 -5.12 -21.85
CA TYR A 140 8.83 -5.57 -21.76
C TYR A 140 9.43 -5.78 -23.14
N ILE A 141 10.56 -5.13 -23.39
CA ILE A 141 11.39 -5.35 -24.57
C ILE A 141 12.76 -5.85 -24.11
N LYS A 142 13.18 -7.01 -24.62
CA LYS A 142 14.48 -7.59 -24.29
C LYS A 142 15.60 -6.61 -24.70
N PRO A 143 16.51 -6.24 -23.78
CA PRO A 143 17.63 -5.36 -24.12
C PRO A 143 18.51 -5.94 -25.24
N LYS A 144 18.87 -5.10 -26.19
CA LYS A 144 19.76 -5.42 -27.32
C LYS A 144 20.88 -4.39 -27.42
N LEU A 145 22.05 -4.83 -27.86
CA LEU A 145 23.23 -3.98 -28.09
C LEU A 145 23.53 -3.79 -29.59
N TYR A 146 22.75 -4.43 -30.46
CA TYR A 146 22.85 -4.30 -31.91
C TYR A 146 21.46 -4.33 -32.54
N THR A 147 21.29 -3.64 -33.66
CA THR A 147 20.06 -3.63 -34.45
C THR A 147 20.16 -4.55 -35.66
N LYS A 148 21.32 -4.60 -36.33
CA LYS A 148 21.52 -5.37 -37.55
C LYS A 148 22.98 -5.78 -37.68
N ILE A 149 23.23 -7.01 -38.16
CA ILE A 149 24.56 -7.48 -38.57
C ILE A 149 24.48 -7.80 -40.06
N VAL A 150 25.43 -7.27 -40.83
CA VAL A 150 25.56 -7.51 -42.27
C VAL A 150 26.94 -8.08 -42.59
N ASP A 151 27.04 -8.87 -43.65
CA ASP A 151 28.33 -9.31 -44.19
C ASP A 151 28.99 -8.22 -45.08
N HIS A 152 30.15 -8.54 -45.67
CA HIS A 152 30.88 -7.62 -46.54
C HIS A 152 30.08 -7.21 -47.79
N ASP A 153 29.22 -8.10 -48.27
CA ASP A 153 28.40 -7.90 -49.48
C ASP A 153 27.08 -7.17 -49.17
N GLY A 154 26.81 -6.88 -47.89
CA GLY A 154 25.61 -6.19 -47.42
C GLY A 154 24.43 -7.12 -47.13
N ASN A 155 24.61 -8.44 -47.17
CA ASN A 155 23.56 -9.39 -46.83
C ASN A 155 23.29 -9.38 -45.32
N VAL A 156 22.03 -9.46 -44.94
CA VAL A 156 21.61 -9.43 -43.55
C VAL A 156 21.84 -10.79 -42.89
N LEU A 157 22.70 -10.83 -41.88
CA LEU A 157 22.98 -12.04 -41.10
C LEU A 157 22.08 -12.14 -39.87
N LEU A 158 21.88 -11.03 -39.17
CA LEU A 158 20.97 -10.92 -38.03
C LEU A 158 20.22 -9.59 -38.12
N ASP A 159 18.90 -9.64 -37.89
CA ASP A 159 18.04 -8.45 -37.88
C ASP A 159 17.22 -8.41 -36.58
N ASN A 160 17.46 -7.36 -35.79
CA ASN A 160 16.73 -7.03 -34.58
C ASN A 160 16.13 -5.62 -34.68
N THR A 161 15.87 -5.10 -35.87
CA THR A 161 15.34 -3.74 -36.05
C THR A 161 13.95 -3.57 -35.43
N ASP A 162 13.11 -4.62 -35.47
CA ASP A 162 11.77 -4.67 -34.88
C ASP A 162 11.69 -5.69 -33.71
N PRO A 163 12.02 -5.29 -32.46
CA PRO A 163 12.00 -6.21 -31.33
C PRO A 163 10.55 -6.44 -30.86
N LYS A 164 10.16 -7.71 -30.72
CA LYS A 164 8.84 -8.06 -30.18
C LYS A 164 8.76 -7.74 -28.68
N GLY A 165 7.87 -6.82 -28.31
CA GLY A 165 7.51 -6.54 -26.93
C GLY A 165 6.53 -7.57 -26.34
N THR A 166 6.49 -7.69 -25.02
CA THR A 166 5.49 -8.48 -24.28
C THR A 166 4.82 -7.61 -23.23
N GLN A 167 3.48 -7.52 -23.23
CA GLN A 167 2.75 -6.81 -22.18
C GLN A 167 2.85 -7.58 -20.85
N ILE A 168 3.56 -7.03 -19.87
CA ILE A 168 3.80 -7.68 -18.58
C ILE A 168 3.09 -7.00 -17.39
N LEU A 169 2.71 -5.73 -17.55
CA LEU A 169 1.84 -4.99 -16.63
C LEU A 169 0.66 -4.41 -17.41
N LYS A 170 -0.48 -4.16 -16.77
CA LYS A 170 -1.51 -3.30 -17.37
C LYS A 170 -0.95 -1.88 -17.60
N PRO A 171 -1.34 -1.17 -18.67
CA PRO A 171 -0.95 0.23 -18.87
C PRO A 171 -1.33 1.12 -17.67
N THR A 172 -2.50 0.89 -17.07
CA THR A 172 -2.95 1.59 -15.86
C THR A 172 -2.00 1.34 -14.69
N THR A 173 -1.55 0.10 -14.46
CA THR A 173 -0.56 -0.23 -13.42
C THR A 173 0.76 0.51 -13.65
N ALA A 174 1.28 0.48 -14.88
CA ALA A 174 2.53 1.15 -15.24
C ALA A 174 2.44 2.67 -14.98
N TYR A 175 1.31 3.29 -15.31
CA TYR A 175 1.06 4.71 -15.02
C TYR A 175 0.93 5.01 -13.53
N LEU A 176 0.23 4.17 -12.76
CA LEU A 176 0.14 4.32 -11.29
C LEU A 176 1.52 4.26 -10.63
N LEU A 177 2.35 3.29 -11.01
CA LEU A 177 3.73 3.20 -10.53
C LEU A 177 4.55 4.43 -10.93
N THR A 178 4.41 4.90 -12.18
CA THR A 178 5.06 6.12 -12.67
C THR A 178 4.68 7.32 -11.80
N SER A 179 3.38 7.55 -11.58
CA SER A 179 2.89 8.63 -10.71
C SER A 179 3.40 8.54 -9.28
N ALA A 180 3.47 7.34 -8.69
CA ALA A 180 4.03 7.15 -7.35
C ALA A 180 5.55 7.36 -7.31
N MET A 181 6.26 7.11 -8.42
CA MET A 181 7.70 7.32 -8.54
C MET A 181 8.07 8.77 -8.91
N GLU A 182 7.16 9.54 -9.51
CA GLU A 182 7.30 11.01 -9.59
C GLU A 182 7.34 11.64 -8.20
N ASP A 183 6.53 11.12 -7.27
CA ASP A 183 6.53 11.53 -5.86
C ASP A 183 7.88 11.25 -5.17
N VAL A 184 8.56 10.15 -5.53
CA VAL A 184 9.91 9.84 -5.02
C VAL A 184 10.90 10.96 -5.34
N VAL A 185 10.82 11.55 -6.54
CA VAL A 185 11.78 12.56 -7.02
C VAL A 185 11.32 14.00 -6.81
N THR A 186 10.07 14.24 -6.42
CA THR A 186 9.57 15.59 -6.11
C THR A 186 9.50 15.83 -4.60
N LYS A 187 9.00 14.85 -3.83
CA LYS A 187 8.80 14.97 -2.37
C LYS A 187 9.49 13.88 -1.52
N GLY A 188 9.97 12.81 -2.15
CA GLY A 188 10.58 11.65 -1.47
C GLY A 188 12.11 11.56 -1.46
N THR A 189 12.62 10.33 -1.49
CA THR A 189 14.05 10.00 -1.32
C THR A 189 14.96 10.36 -2.51
N GLY A 190 14.36 10.61 -3.69
CA GLY A 190 15.04 10.86 -4.95
C GLY A 190 15.20 12.33 -5.34
N LYS A 191 14.74 13.30 -4.53
CA LYS A 191 14.67 14.74 -4.88
C LYS A 191 15.85 15.30 -5.67
N SER A 192 17.06 14.94 -5.27
CA SER A 192 18.29 15.47 -5.85
C SER A 192 18.46 15.16 -7.35
N VAL A 193 17.78 14.15 -7.90
CA VAL A 193 17.85 13.81 -9.34
C VAL A 193 17.02 14.74 -10.20
N ASN A 194 16.05 15.45 -9.62
CA ASN A 194 15.18 16.34 -10.37
C ASN A 194 16.01 17.55 -10.87
N PHE A 195 15.95 17.81 -12.17
CA PHE A 195 16.61 18.93 -12.85
C PHE A 195 15.62 19.92 -13.48
N GLY A 196 14.33 19.81 -13.14
CA GLY A 196 13.31 20.83 -13.37
C GLY A 196 12.78 20.97 -14.81
N LYS A 197 13.42 20.35 -15.80
CA LYS A 197 13.05 20.54 -17.22
C LYS A 197 12.02 19.54 -17.74
N THR A 198 12.03 18.30 -17.24
CA THR A 198 11.11 17.23 -17.68
C THR A 198 10.62 16.44 -16.47
N PRO A 199 9.41 15.86 -16.51
CA PRO A 199 8.97 14.88 -15.53
C PRO A 199 9.92 13.69 -15.44
N ILE A 200 10.16 13.26 -14.21
CA ILE A 200 11.05 12.16 -13.90
C ILE A 200 10.31 11.24 -12.96
N ALA A 201 10.35 9.95 -13.24
CA ALA A 201 9.93 8.91 -12.32
C ALA A 201 11.15 8.05 -11.99
N GLY A 202 11.34 7.67 -10.73
CA GLY A 202 12.40 6.74 -10.40
C GLY A 202 12.42 6.32 -8.95
N LYS A 203 13.36 5.43 -8.64
CA LYS A 203 13.52 4.86 -7.32
C LYS A 203 14.99 4.76 -6.91
N THR A 204 15.21 5.10 -5.65
CA THR A 204 16.48 4.91 -4.94
C THR A 204 16.64 3.46 -4.45
N GLY A 205 17.87 2.93 -4.53
CA GLY A 205 18.27 1.67 -3.92
C GLY A 205 19.52 1.86 -3.06
N THR A 206 19.51 1.26 -1.87
CA THR A 206 20.69 1.18 -0.99
C THR A 206 20.64 -0.15 -0.29
N THR A 207 21.75 -0.87 -0.30
CA THR A 207 21.86 -2.17 0.38
C THR A 207 22.34 -2.02 1.81
N SER A 208 22.17 -3.07 2.60
CA SER A 208 22.72 -3.11 3.96
C SER A 208 24.23 -2.83 3.93
N LYS A 209 24.73 -2.08 4.93
CA LYS A 209 26.13 -1.62 5.02
C LYS A 209 26.57 -0.64 3.92
N ASN A 210 25.70 -0.19 3.00
CA ASN A 210 26.02 0.73 1.91
C ASN A 210 27.07 0.16 0.93
N ASN A 211 26.99 -1.12 0.60
CA ASN A 211 27.90 -1.72 -0.39
C ASN A 211 27.48 -1.36 -1.82
N ASP A 212 26.18 -1.26 -2.07
CA ASP A 212 25.59 -0.94 -3.36
C ASP A 212 24.61 0.21 -3.22
N VAL A 213 24.73 1.17 -4.13
CA VAL A 213 23.87 2.33 -4.21
C VAL A 213 23.38 2.46 -5.63
N TRP A 214 22.07 2.62 -5.78
CA TRP A 214 21.38 2.61 -7.06
C TRP A 214 20.46 3.81 -7.21
N PHE A 215 20.31 4.24 -8.45
CA PHE A 215 19.13 4.96 -8.89
C PHE A 215 18.66 4.39 -10.22
N ALA A 216 17.41 3.92 -10.28
CA ALA A 216 16.75 3.47 -11.49
C ALA A 216 15.59 4.41 -11.78
N GLY A 217 15.56 5.02 -12.95
CA GLY A 217 14.54 6.01 -13.28
C GLY A 217 14.51 6.36 -14.75
N TYR A 218 13.49 7.11 -15.12
CA TYR A 218 13.19 7.43 -16.50
C TYR A 218 12.49 8.78 -16.61
N SER A 219 12.63 9.38 -17.78
CA SER A 219 11.76 10.44 -18.28
C SER A 219 10.80 9.85 -19.32
N ASN A 220 10.03 10.69 -19.98
CA ASN A 220 9.22 10.32 -21.14
C ASN A 220 10.06 9.99 -22.41
N TYR A 221 11.39 10.14 -22.36
CA TYR A 221 12.29 9.85 -23.49
C TYR A 221 13.25 8.69 -23.24
N TYR A 222 13.85 8.65 -22.05
CA TYR A 222 14.94 7.72 -21.77
C TYR A 222 14.78 7.08 -20.40
N THR A 223 15.16 5.81 -20.31
CA THR A 223 15.37 5.09 -19.05
C THR A 223 16.86 4.93 -18.79
N ALA A 224 17.28 5.22 -17.56
CA ALA A 224 18.65 5.03 -17.12
C ALA A 224 18.72 4.45 -15.70
N THR A 225 19.66 3.56 -15.49
CA THR A 225 19.98 2.98 -14.18
C THR A 225 21.46 3.14 -13.89
N THR A 226 21.78 3.74 -12.75
CA THR A 226 23.14 3.92 -12.27
C THR A 226 23.37 3.08 -11.02
N TRP A 227 24.52 2.42 -10.98
CA TRP A 227 25.04 1.69 -9.83
C TRP A 227 26.39 2.27 -9.45
N VAL A 228 26.63 2.36 -8.14
CA VAL A 228 27.94 2.66 -7.56
C VAL A 228 28.20 1.68 -6.44
N GLY A 229 29.38 1.06 -6.47
CA GLY A 229 29.90 0.13 -5.48
C GLY A 229 31.33 -0.26 -5.85
N TYR A 230 31.99 -1.02 -4.97
CA TYR A 230 33.33 -1.56 -5.23
C TYR A 230 33.28 -3.01 -5.70
N ASP A 231 34.22 -3.38 -6.59
CA ASP A 231 34.34 -4.74 -7.14
C ASP A 231 34.43 -5.82 -6.05
N ASP A 232 35.13 -5.52 -4.96
CA ASP A 232 35.33 -6.38 -3.79
C ASP A 232 34.21 -6.33 -2.73
N ASN A 233 33.09 -5.64 -3.01
CA ASN A 233 31.99 -5.38 -2.06
C ASN A 233 32.41 -4.59 -0.80
N THR A 234 33.50 -3.83 -0.88
CA THR A 234 33.86 -2.89 0.18
C THR A 234 32.74 -1.86 0.40
N LYS A 235 32.54 -1.49 1.66
CA LYS A 235 31.53 -0.51 2.06
C LYS A 235 31.87 0.87 1.50
N LEU A 236 30.87 1.55 0.94
CA LEU A 236 31.01 2.95 0.55
C LEU A 236 31.17 3.86 1.78
N GLY A 237 32.04 4.86 1.63
CA GLY A 237 32.34 5.88 2.63
C GLY A 237 31.22 6.89 2.85
N LYS A 238 31.43 7.79 3.81
CA LYS A 238 30.46 8.83 4.17
C LYS A 238 30.17 9.74 2.96
N GLY A 239 28.90 9.99 2.68
CA GLY A 239 28.45 10.84 1.57
C GLY A 239 28.40 10.16 0.20
N GLN A 240 28.95 8.95 0.06
CA GLN A 240 28.98 8.23 -1.22
C GLN A 240 27.64 7.56 -1.60
N THR A 241 26.68 7.50 -0.67
CA THR A 241 25.32 6.97 -0.91
C THR A 241 24.44 7.82 -1.82
N SER A 242 24.94 8.97 -2.26
CA SER A 242 24.25 9.81 -3.26
C SER A 242 24.87 9.71 -4.66
N LEU A 243 26.01 9.03 -4.83
CA LEU A 243 26.77 9.05 -6.09
C LEU A 243 25.96 8.52 -7.28
N ALA A 244 25.18 7.45 -7.10
CA ALA A 244 24.31 6.94 -8.16
C ALA A 244 23.34 8.02 -8.68
N LYS A 245 22.75 8.81 -7.77
CA LYS A 245 21.85 9.93 -8.13
C LYS A 245 22.59 11.06 -8.83
N VAL A 246 23.82 11.37 -8.39
CA VAL A 246 24.66 12.41 -9.01
C VAL A 246 25.02 12.03 -10.44
N LEU A 247 25.48 10.78 -10.66
CA LEU A 247 25.79 10.27 -11.99
C LEU A 247 24.55 10.28 -12.90
N TRP A 248 23.42 9.78 -12.39
CA TRP A 248 22.18 9.74 -13.15
C TRP A 248 21.75 11.14 -13.59
N LYS A 249 21.73 12.11 -12.65
CA LYS A 249 21.36 13.49 -12.96
C LYS A 249 22.31 14.12 -13.97
N GLY A 250 23.63 13.94 -13.81
CA GLY A 250 24.61 14.53 -14.72
C GLY A 250 24.50 14.01 -16.16
N ILE A 251 24.19 12.72 -16.33
CA ILE A 251 23.94 12.13 -17.65
C ILE A 251 22.60 12.60 -18.20
N MET A 252 21.53 12.44 -17.41
CA MET A 252 20.17 12.68 -17.86
C MET A 252 19.90 14.16 -18.12
N SER A 253 20.43 15.08 -17.32
CA SER A 253 20.25 16.52 -17.59
C SER A 253 20.89 16.91 -18.92
N LYS A 254 22.09 16.36 -19.22
CA LYS A 254 22.83 16.66 -20.45
C LYS A 254 22.10 16.17 -21.69
N ILE A 255 21.65 14.91 -21.70
CA ILE A 255 20.95 14.35 -22.88
C ILE A 255 19.52 14.90 -23.05
N HIS A 256 19.03 15.71 -22.11
CA HIS A 256 17.74 16.42 -22.21
C HIS A 256 17.91 17.92 -22.54
N GLU A 257 19.11 18.44 -22.78
CA GLU A 257 19.35 19.88 -23.04
C GLU A 257 18.56 20.42 -24.24
N ASP A 258 18.38 19.60 -25.28
CA ASP A 258 17.68 19.99 -26.51
C ASP A 258 16.30 19.33 -26.67
N LEU A 259 15.87 18.50 -25.72
CA LEU A 259 14.56 17.86 -25.77
C LEU A 259 13.46 18.77 -25.22
N PRO A 260 12.28 18.80 -25.85
CA PRO A 260 11.12 19.51 -25.30
C PRO A 260 10.64 18.83 -24.02
N SER A 261 10.01 19.60 -23.15
CA SER A 261 9.34 19.04 -21.97
C SER A 261 8.02 18.39 -22.40
N SER A 262 7.74 17.18 -21.93
CA SER A 262 6.44 16.53 -22.09
C SER A 262 6.12 15.65 -20.90
N ASN A 263 4.84 15.55 -20.58
CA ASN A 263 4.34 14.72 -19.49
C ASN A 263 4.35 13.23 -19.87
N PHE A 264 4.36 12.37 -18.86
CA PHE A 264 4.07 10.95 -19.06
C PHE A 264 2.65 10.80 -19.62
N GLU A 265 2.52 9.96 -20.65
CA GLU A 265 1.22 9.70 -21.28
C GLU A 265 0.31 8.97 -20.29
N LYS A 266 -0.87 9.54 -20.05
CA LYS A 266 -1.89 8.94 -19.20
C LYS A 266 -2.73 7.97 -20.03
N PRO A 267 -2.72 6.66 -19.74
CA PRO A 267 -3.54 5.72 -20.47
C PRO A 267 -5.02 5.85 -20.11
N ASP A 268 -5.87 5.31 -20.97
CA ASP A 268 -7.29 5.13 -20.68
C ASP A 268 -7.51 4.30 -19.42
N GLY A 269 -8.64 4.55 -18.74
CA GLY A 269 -9.02 3.81 -17.53
C GLY A 269 -8.41 4.32 -16.23
N ILE A 270 -7.63 5.41 -16.25
CA ILE A 270 -7.20 6.10 -15.01
C ILE A 270 -8.23 7.16 -14.59
N VAL A 271 -8.78 6.99 -13.39
CA VAL A 271 -9.76 7.91 -12.77
C VAL A 271 -9.20 8.53 -11.49
N GLU A 272 -9.66 9.73 -11.13
CA GLU A 272 -9.34 10.39 -9.86
C GLU A 272 -10.54 10.31 -8.92
N MET A 273 -10.31 9.96 -7.65
CA MET A 273 -11.34 9.92 -6.61
C MET A 273 -10.81 10.48 -5.29
N THR A 274 -11.72 11.02 -4.48
CA THR A 274 -11.41 11.42 -3.09
C THR A 274 -11.64 10.24 -2.16
N VAL A 275 -10.62 9.89 -1.39
CA VAL A 275 -10.64 8.83 -0.37
C VAL A 275 -10.29 9.38 1.00
N CYS A 276 -10.58 8.63 2.06
CA CYS A 276 -10.02 8.86 3.37
C CYS A 276 -8.54 8.44 3.39
N SER A 277 -7.63 9.36 3.70
CA SER A 277 -6.18 9.11 3.77
C SER A 277 -5.75 8.11 4.85
N LYS A 278 -6.63 7.76 5.79
CA LYS A 278 -6.37 6.81 6.88
C LYS A 278 -6.85 5.38 6.58
N SER A 279 -7.81 5.19 5.69
CA SER A 279 -8.28 3.85 5.27
C SER A 279 -7.96 3.53 3.80
N GLY A 280 -7.81 4.55 2.96
CA GLY A 280 -7.76 4.40 1.49
C GLY A 280 -9.14 4.14 0.86
N LYS A 281 -10.22 4.24 1.65
CA LYS A 281 -11.60 3.91 1.28
C LYS A 281 -12.48 5.16 1.12
N LEU A 282 -13.75 4.99 0.73
CA LEU A 282 -14.67 6.11 0.57
C LEU A 282 -14.83 6.88 1.90
N PRO A 283 -14.71 8.22 1.90
CA PRO A 283 -14.82 9.01 3.11
C PRO A 283 -16.27 9.05 3.60
N ILE A 284 -16.45 9.02 4.92
CA ILE A 284 -17.75 9.24 5.57
C ILE A 284 -17.82 10.73 5.96
N ALA A 285 -18.84 11.44 5.48
CA ALA A 285 -19.06 12.85 5.81
C ALA A 285 -19.18 13.06 7.32
N GLY A 286 -18.53 14.11 7.85
CA GLY A 286 -18.49 14.41 9.28
C GLY A 286 -17.49 13.57 10.09
N LEU A 287 -17.05 12.41 9.58
CA LEU A 287 -16.03 11.59 10.23
C LEU A 287 -14.66 11.72 9.56
N CYS A 288 -14.63 11.84 8.23
CA CYS A 288 -13.40 11.80 7.44
C CYS A 288 -12.94 13.18 6.96
N ASP A 289 -13.64 14.27 7.30
CA ASP A 289 -13.43 15.62 6.73
C ASP A 289 -11.99 16.11 6.85
N ALA A 290 -11.32 15.83 7.97
CA ALA A 290 -9.92 16.19 8.20
C ALA A 290 -8.90 15.27 7.49
N THR A 291 -9.37 14.25 6.78
CA THR A 291 -8.54 13.18 6.20
C THR A 291 -8.82 12.96 4.71
N LEU A 292 -9.56 13.86 4.05
CA LEU A 292 -9.83 13.76 2.61
C LEU A 292 -8.55 13.88 1.79
N LYS A 293 -8.36 12.97 0.85
CA LYS A 293 -7.21 12.96 -0.07
C LYS A 293 -7.64 12.52 -1.45
N LYS A 294 -7.23 13.26 -2.47
CA LYS A 294 -7.34 12.83 -3.87
C LYS A 294 -6.29 11.78 -4.20
N GLU A 295 -6.69 10.75 -4.92
CA GLU A 295 -5.80 9.71 -5.43
C GLU A 295 -6.29 9.24 -6.80
N ILE A 296 -5.37 8.69 -7.60
CA ILE A 296 -5.68 8.09 -8.90
C ILE A 296 -5.78 6.57 -8.80
N PHE A 297 -6.67 6.00 -9.60
CA PHE A 297 -7.00 4.57 -9.60
C PHE A 297 -7.11 4.05 -11.03
N ALA A 298 -6.86 2.76 -11.21
CA ALA A 298 -7.46 2.06 -12.35
C ALA A 298 -8.98 1.95 -12.11
N LYS A 299 -9.77 2.11 -13.17
CA LYS A 299 -11.25 2.17 -13.09
C LYS A 299 -11.86 0.94 -12.39
N ASP A 300 -11.24 -0.22 -12.56
CA ASP A 300 -11.63 -1.51 -11.98
C ASP A 300 -11.22 -1.69 -10.51
N THR A 301 -10.39 -0.81 -9.97
CA THR A 301 -9.87 -0.90 -8.58
C THR A 301 -10.33 0.27 -7.70
N VAL A 302 -11.31 1.06 -8.13
CA VAL A 302 -11.85 2.17 -7.32
C VAL A 302 -12.48 1.59 -6.05
N PRO A 303 -12.12 2.08 -4.85
CA PRO A 303 -12.71 1.58 -3.61
C PRO A 303 -14.20 1.91 -3.54
N THR A 304 -15.00 0.90 -3.23
CA THR A 304 -16.46 1.01 -3.03
C THR A 304 -16.87 0.96 -1.57
N ASP A 305 -16.02 0.41 -0.70
CA ASP A 305 -16.32 0.28 0.71
C ASP A 305 -16.19 1.63 1.42
N PRO A 306 -17.04 1.91 2.43
CA PRO A 306 -16.90 3.08 3.28
C PRO A 306 -15.67 2.97 4.19
N CYS A 307 -15.23 4.10 4.71
CA CYS A 307 -14.14 4.19 5.66
C CYS A 307 -14.40 3.33 6.89
N ASP A 308 -13.44 2.46 7.20
CA ASP A 308 -13.49 1.47 8.28
C ASP A 308 -12.43 1.74 9.35
N VAL A 309 -11.88 2.96 9.43
CA VAL A 309 -10.94 3.35 10.49
C VAL A 309 -11.47 4.50 11.33
N HIS A 310 -12.32 5.36 10.80
CA HIS A 310 -12.95 6.40 11.61
C HIS A 310 -14.18 5.85 12.32
N TYR A 311 -14.17 5.95 13.65
CA TYR A 311 -15.23 5.47 14.51
C TYR A 311 -15.74 6.63 15.37
N SER A 312 -17.05 6.85 15.38
CA SER A 312 -17.71 7.77 16.31
C SER A 312 -18.46 6.97 17.36
N GLY A 313 -18.18 7.24 18.62
CA GLY A 313 -18.74 6.49 19.73
C GLY A 313 -17.84 6.56 20.95
N SER A 314 -18.06 5.63 21.88
CA SER A 314 -17.20 5.48 23.05
C SER A 314 -16.12 4.42 22.83
N ILE A 315 -14.87 4.76 23.18
CA ILE A 315 -13.77 3.80 23.29
C ILE A 315 -13.35 3.67 24.75
N CYS A 316 -12.74 2.53 25.07
CA CYS A 316 -12.07 2.32 26.35
C CYS A 316 -10.70 3.03 26.32
N ALA A 317 -10.50 4.06 27.13
CA ALA A 317 -9.21 4.75 27.21
C ALA A 317 -8.04 3.84 27.63
N TYR A 318 -8.32 2.74 28.33
CA TYR A 318 -7.31 1.75 28.69
C TYR A 318 -6.87 0.91 27.48
N SER A 319 -7.79 0.11 26.93
CA SER A 319 -7.49 -0.87 25.88
C SER A 319 -7.41 -0.28 24.47
N GLY A 320 -8.07 0.86 24.22
CA GLY A 320 -8.24 1.44 22.88
C GLY A 320 -9.27 0.73 22.00
N ALA A 321 -9.96 -0.29 22.55
CA ALA A 321 -11.07 -0.99 21.92
C ALA A 321 -12.39 -0.21 22.07
N VAL A 322 -13.43 -0.63 21.35
CA VAL A 322 -14.78 -0.05 21.52
C VAL A 322 -15.27 -0.33 22.94
N ALA A 323 -15.77 0.71 23.63
CA ALA A 323 -16.30 0.52 24.97
C ALA A 323 -17.63 -0.25 24.92
N ASN A 324 -17.81 -1.19 25.83
CA ASN A 324 -19.10 -1.81 26.11
C ASN A 324 -19.76 -1.16 27.33
N ASP A 325 -20.95 -1.61 27.71
CA ASP A 325 -21.74 -1.03 28.81
C ASP A 325 -21.09 -1.17 30.19
N TYR A 326 -20.16 -2.12 30.33
CA TYR A 326 -19.44 -2.40 31.57
C TYR A 326 -18.05 -1.75 31.62
N CYS A 327 -17.66 -0.97 30.59
CA CYS A 327 -16.36 -0.30 30.58
C CYS A 327 -16.31 0.80 31.66
N PRO A 328 -15.25 0.89 32.48
CA PRO A 328 -15.10 2.02 33.40
C PRO A 328 -14.36 3.22 32.80
N PHE A 329 -13.87 3.08 31.57
CA PHE A 329 -12.96 4.04 30.92
C PHE A 329 -13.55 4.65 29.64
N HIS A 330 -14.86 4.91 29.60
CA HIS A 330 -15.51 5.48 28.41
C HIS A 330 -14.92 6.85 28.06
N VAL A 331 -14.51 6.98 26.80
CA VAL A 331 -14.23 8.26 26.18
C VAL A 331 -15.04 8.35 24.90
N GLN A 332 -16.02 9.26 24.90
CA GLN A 332 -16.83 9.57 23.73
C GLN A 332 -16.06 10.49 22.78
N GLY A 333 -16.13 10.22 21.48
CA GLY A 333 -15.50 11.08 20.48
C GLY A 333 -15.49 10.47 19.09
N VAL A 334 -14.62 11.01 18.24
CA VAL A 334 -14.27 10.45 16.94
C VAL A 334 -12.81 9.99 16.98
N PHE A 335 -12.59 8.72 16.66
CA PHE A 335 -11.29 8.07 16.79
C PHE A 335 -10.87 7.45 15.47
N THR A 336 -9.54 7.41 15.23
CA THR A 336 -8.96 6.62 14.15
C THR A 336 -8.47 5.30 14.72
N LEU A 337 -9.14 4.22 14.35
CA LEU A 337 -8.85 2.83 14.73
C LEU A 337 -7.82 2.21 13.78
N ASP A 338 -7.30 1.04 14.16
CA ASP A 338 -6.41 0.29 13.29
C ASP A 338 -7.23 -0.45 12.22
N PRO A 339 -6.81 -0.41 10.94
CA PRO A 339 -7.41 -1.24 9.91
C PRO A 339 -7.17 -2.70 10.24
N VAL A 340 -8.06 -3.57 9.77
CA VAL A 340 -7.83 -5.01 9.90
C VAL A 340 -6.70 -5.41 8.97
N GLU A 341 -5.63 -5.96 9.55
CA GLU A 341 -4.51 -6.47 8.77
C GLU A 341 -4.91 -7.75 8.04
N ALA A 342 -4.51 -7.89 6.78
CA ALA A 342 -4.72 -9.12 6.02
C ALA A 342 -4.20 -10.35 6.80
N PRO A 343 -4.91 -11.50 6.79
CA PRO A 343 -4.55 -12.65 7.63
C PRO A 343 -3.11 -13.14 7.42
N SER A 344 -2.59 -13.04 6.20
CA SER A 344 -1.20 -13.41 5.85
C SER A 344 -0.14 -12.58 6.58
N LEU A 345 -0.49 -11.43 7.14
CA LEU A 345 0.43 -10.58 7.91
C LEU A 345 0.49 -10.97 9.39
N ALA A 346 -0.50 -11.72 9.90
CA ALA A 346 -0.66 -11.98 11.33
C ALA A 346 0.57 -12.64 11.97
N GLN A 347 1.26 -13.52 11.24
CA GLN A 347 2.47 -14.20 11.73
C GLN A 347 3.64 -13.22 11.98
N GLY A 348 3.78 -12.20 11.13
CA GLY A 348 4.88 -11.24 11.22
C GLY A 348 4.54 -10.02 12.09
N SER A 349 3.28 -9.75 12.37
CA SER A 349 2.87 -8.56 13.12
C SER A 349 3.26 -8.65 14.60
N GLY A 350 4.09 -7.72 15.06
CA GLY A 350 4.55 -7.67 16.45
C GLY A 350 3.49 -7.26 17.47
N ARG A 351 2.37 -6.69 17.00
CA ARG A 351 1.17 -6.39 17.80
C ARG A 351 -0.06 -6.57 16.93
N LYS A 352 -1.05 -7.32 17.43
CA LYS A 352 -2.37 -7.39 16.80
C LYS A 352 -3.09 -6.05 16.97
N SER A 353 -4.03 -5.76 16.06
CA SER A 353 -4.95 -4.65 16.26
C SER A 353 -5.70 -4.81 17.59
N ALA A 354 -5.74 -3.72 18.35
CA ALA A 354 -6.43 -3.65 19.63
C ALA A 354 -7.95 -3.45 19.45
N ASN A 355 -8.40 -3.00 18.28
CA ASN A 355 -9.77 -2.51 18.07
C ASN A 355 -10.50 -3.15 16.89
N SER A 356 -9.85 -3.95 16.05
CA SER A 356 -10.49 -4.59 14.90
C SER A 356 -9.94 -6.00 14.66
N GLU A 357 -10.78 -6.93 14.18
CA GLU A 357 -10.39 -8.27 13.73
C GLU A 357 -11.29 -8.81 12.62
N TYR A 358 -10.90 -9.93 12.03
CA TYR A 358 -11.77 -10.71 11.15
C TYR A 358 -12.57 -11.72 11.96
N GLU A 359 -13.88 -11.77 11.73
CA GLU A 359 -14.73 -12.91 12.05
C GLU A 359 -15.08 -13.66 10.78
N THR A 360 -15.23 -14.96 10.87
CA THR A 360 -15.76 -15.78 9.76
C THR A 360 -17.23 -16.03 10.04
N ASP A 361 -18.11 -15.67 9.11
CA ASP A 361 -19.53 -15.98 9.23
C ASP A 361 -19.82 -17.47 8.97
N ALA A 362 -21.08 -17.87 9.15
CA ALA A 362 -21.51 -19.26 8.98
C ALA A 362 -21.32 -19.78 7.54
N GLU A 363 -21.22 -18.87 6.57
CA GLU A 363 -20.98 -19.16 5.15
C GLU A 363 -19.48 -19.14 4.79
N GLY A 364 -18.58 -18.98 5.75
CA GLY A 364 -17.14 -18.99 5.53
C GLY A 364 -16.56 -17.65 5.03
N ARG A 365 -17.35 -16.58 5.01
CA ARG A 365 -16.90 -15.24 4.57
C ARG A 365 -16.27 -14.50 5.74
N GLN A 366 -15.15 -13.83 5.49
CA GLN A 366 -14.53 -12.98 6.48
C GLN A 366 -15.19 -11.60 6.52
N ARG A 367 -15.61 -11.16 7.70
CA ARG A 367 -16.12 -9.81 7.99
C ARG A 367 -15.23 -9.12 9.00
N VAL A 368 -15.08 -7.81 8.86
CA VAL A 368 -14.39 -6.98 9.84
C VAL A 368 -15.34 -6.70 11.00
N VAL A 369 -14.90 -7.01 12.22
CA VAL A 369 -15.61 -6.64 13.44
C VAL A 369 -14.75 -5.75 14.33
N ARG A 370 -15.42 -4.91 15.11
CA ARG A 370 -14.76 -4.10 16.14
C ARG A 370 -14.63 -4.91 17.41
N LYS A 371 -13.42 -4.95 17.95
CA LYS A 371 -13.20 -5.52 19.28
C LYS A 371 -13.85 -4.62 20.32
N ARG A 372 -14.61 -5.23 21.22
CA ARG A 372 -15.05 -4.58 22.45
C ARG A 372 -13.98 -4.76 23.52
N CYS A 373 -13.91 -3.81 24.45
CA CYS A 373 -12.99 -3.91 25.58
C CYS A 373 -13.30 -5.16 26.43
N GLU A 374 -12.28 -5.65 27.13
CA GLU A 374 -12.35 -6.84 27.98
C GLU A 374 -13.14 -6.64 29.28
N HIS A 375 -13.57 -5.42 29.58
CA HIS A 375 -14.43 -5.09 30.72
C HIS A 375 -15.83 -5.68 30.51
N ASP A 376 -16.06 -6.94 30.82
CA ASP A 376 -17.37 -7.59 30.76
C ASP A 376 -17.79 -8.13 32.13
N LEU A 377 -18.96 -8.78 32.22
CA LEU A 377 -19.41 -9.40 33.48
C LEU A 377 -18.38 -10.38 34.06
N ALA A 378 -17.65 -11.11 33.20
CA ALA A 378 -16.63 -12.05 33.65
C ALA A 378 -15.43 -11.31 34.26
N PHE A 379 -14.98 -10.20 33.66
CA PHE A 379 -13.97 -9.30 34.22
C PHE A 379 -14.38 -8.78 35.60
N TRP A 380 -15.61 -8.29 35.72
CA TRP A 380 -16.14 -7.76 36.98
C TRP A 380 -16.33 -8.82 38.06
N SER A 381 -16.47 -10.10 37.68
CA SER A 381 -16.60 -11.22 38.60
C SER A 381 -15.24 -11.77 39.11
N GLN A 382 -14.12 -11.20 38.68
CA GLN A 382 -12.79 -11.70 39.07
C GLN A 382 -12.42 -11.30 40.50
N PRO A 383 -11.75 -12.18 41.27
CA PRO A 383 -11.17 -11.78 42.54
C PRO A 383 -10.14 -10.66 42.30
N ASN A 384 -10.12 -9.66 43.19
CA ASN A 384 -9.24 -8.49 43.12
C ASN A 384 -9.46 -7.56 41.91
N VAL A 385 -10.66 -7.54 41.31
CA VAL A 385 -10.99 -6.64 40.18
C VAL A 385 -10.65 -5.18 40.47
N GLU A 386 -10.87 -4.70 41.70
CA GLU A 386 -10.55 -3.33 42.12
C GLU A 386 -9.07 -2.99 41.96
N SER A 387 -8.17 -3.94 42.28
CA SER A 387 -6.73 -3.76 42.13
C SER A 387 -6.31 -3.74 40.66
N LYS A 388 -6.97 -4.54 39.82
CA LYS A 388 -6.75 -4.53 38.36
C LYS A 388 -7.16 -3.19 37.78
N LEU A 389 -8.37 -2.72 38.09
CA LEU A 389 -8.87 -1.42 37.64
C LEU A 389 -7.98 -0.26 38.05
N ALA A 390 -7.47 -0.26 39.29
CA ALA A 390 -6.52 0.75 39.74
C ALA A 390 -5.21 0.75 38.91
N GLN A 391 -4.70 -0.43 38.56
CA GLN A 391 -3.53 -0.56 37.69
C GLN A 391 -3.82 -0.06 36.27
N GLU A 392 -4.99 -0.38 35.72
CA GLU A 392 -5.39 0.06 34.38
C GLU A 392 -5.56 1.59 34.32
N PHE A 393 -6.18 2.19 35.34
CA PHE A 393 -6.31 3.64 35.44
C PHE A 393 -4.94 4.32 35.54
N LEU A 394 -4.01 3.77 36.33
CA LEU A 394 -2.65 4.26 36.41
C LEU A 394 -1.96 4.23 35.03
N GLN A 395 -2.10 3.14 34.28
CA GLN A 395 -1.55 3.03 32.92
C GLN A 395 -2.13 4.08 31.97
N VAL A 396 -3.43 4.41 32.09
CA VAL A 396 -4.04 5.51 31.33
C VAL A 396 -3.41 6.85 31.67
N LEU A 397 -3.27 7.17 32.96
CA LEU A 397 -2.64 8.42 33.40
C LEU A 397 -1.21 8.55 32.88
N LEU A 398 -0.40 7.50 33.04
CA LEU A 398 0.99 7.49 32.60
C LEU A 398 1.12 7.73 31.09
N ARG A 399 0.26 7.10 30.29
CA ARG A 399 0.23 7.29 28.83
C ARG A 399 -0.16 8.73 28.45
N ASN A 400 -0.94 9.41 29.28
CA ASN A 400 -1.33 10.80 29.10
C ASN A 400 -0.30 11.80 29.67
N GLY A 401 0.90 11.34 30.01
CA GLY A 401 2.02 12.20 30.40
C GLY A 401 2.07 12.56 31.88
N TYR A 402 1.26 11.92 32.72
CA TYR A 402 1.33 12.12 34.16
C TYR A 402 2.55 11.38 34.75
N PRO A 403 3.40 12.02 35.58
CA PRO A 403 4.62 11.38 36.11
C PRO A 403 4.32 10.28 37.14
N GLN A 404 5.02 9.14 37.04
CA GLN A 404 4.96 8.03 38.01
C GLN A 404 5.14 8.48 39.48
N ASN A 405 5.98 9.49 39.69
CA ASN A 405 6.50 9.88 41.01
C ASN A 405 5.68 11.02 41.63
N ASP A 406 4.59 11.41 40.99
CA ASP A 406 3.78 12.54 41.42
C ASP A 406 2.79 12.07 42.48
N ALA A 407 2.82 12.70 43.67
CA ALA A 407 1.85 12.44 44.73
C ALA A 407 0.40 12.64 44.24
N THR A 408 0.20 13.48 43.22
CA THR A 408 -1.10 13.66 42.57
C THR A 408 -1.52 12.47 41.71
N VAL A 409 -0.60 11.66 41.16
CA VAL A 409 -0.91 10.44 40.40
C VAL A 409 -1.28 9.29 41.33
N ALA A 410 -0.57 9.14 42.47
CA ALA A 410 -0.95 8.20 43.51
C ALA A 410 -2.33 8.55 44.12
N LEU A 411 -2.57 9.85 44.37
CA LEU A 411 -3.87 10.33 44.85
C LEU A 411 -4.97 10.25 43.79
N ALA A 412 -4.67 10.50 42.52
CA ALA A 412 -5.62 10.32 41.41
C ALA A 412 -5.97 8.85 41.20
N ALA A 413 -5.00 7.94 41.31
CA ALA A 413 -5.25 6.50 41.27
C ALA A 413 -6.08 6.03 42.48
N GLN A 414 -5.82 6.54 43.68
CA GLN A 414 -6.64 6.25 44.88
C GLN A 414 -8.05 6.84 44.78
N ASN A 415 -8.20 8.08 44.31
CA ASN A 415 -9.50 8.73 44.13
C ASN A 415 -10.31 8.06 43.01
N ALA A 416 -9.66 7.64 41.92
CA ALA A 416 -10.28 6.84 40.88
C ALA A 416 -10.66 5.45 41.39
N GLN A 417 -9.83 4.81 42.21
CA GLN A 417 -10.17 3.55 42.89
C GLN A 417 -11.41 3.72 43.78
N ALA A 418 -11.52 4.82 44.52
CA ALA A 418 -12.70 5.13 45.34
C ALA A 418 -13.96 5.45 44.50
N ALA A 419 -13.81 6.19 43.39
CA ALA A 419 -14.90 6.47 42.45
C ALA A 419 -15.37 5.21 41.69
N LEU A 420 -14.43 4.33 41.32
CA LEU A 420 -14.70 3.04 40.69
C LEU A 420 -15.31 2.05 41.68
N GLN A 421 -14.87 2.04 42.95
CA GLN A 421 -15.54 1.29 44.02
C GLN A 421 -16.96 1.83 44.28
N ALA A 422 -17.18 3.15 44.23
CA ALA A 422 -18.52 3.72 44.36
C ALA A 422 -19.42 3.34 43.17
N TYR A 423 -18.88 3.32 41.95
CA TYR A 423 -19.55 2.79 40.76
C TYR A 423 -19.86 1.29 40.91
N TYR A 424 -18.90 0.49 41.38
CA TYR A 424 -19.04 -0.96 41.63
C TYR A 424 -20.11 -1.26 42.70
N ASN A 425 -20.10 -0.51 43.80
CA ASN A 425 -21.10 -0.63 44.87
C ASN A 425 -22.49 -0.17 44.39
N GLY A 426 -22.56 0.82 43.49
CA GLY A 426 -23.82 1.28 42.88
C GLY A 426 -24.39 0.32 41.83
N THR A 427 -23.54 -0.33 41.02
CA THR A 427 -23.95 -1.28 39.98
C THR A 427 -24.27 -2.67 40.55
N LEU A 428 -23.53 -3.17 41.55
CA LEU A 428 -23.92 -4.42 42.23
C LEU A 428 -25.21 -4.27 43.05
N ALA A 429 -25.50 -3.09 43.60
CA ALA A 429 -26.77 -2.83 44.28
C ALA A 429 -27.97 -2.99 43.32
N SER A 430 -27.85 -2.51 42.07
CA SER A 430 -28.87 -2.71 41.04
C SER A 430 -28.94 -4.15 40.51
N PHE A 431 -27.86 -4.94 40.58
CA PHE A 431 -27.89 -6.38 40.25
C PHE A 431 -28.54 -7.25 41.35
N SER A 432 -28.38 -6.90 42.63
CA SER A 432 -29.07 -7.62 43.73
C SER A 432 -30.60 -7.54 43.64
N MET A 433 -31.14 -6.52 42.96
CA MET A 433 -32.58 -6.36 42.73
C MET A 433 -33.14 -7.17 41.56
N ILE A 434 -32.30 -7.74 40.67
CA ILE A 434 -32.75 -8.49 39.48
C ILE A 434 -32.96 -9.99 39.78
N SER A 435 -32.70 -10.43 41.02
CA SER A 435 -32.93 -11.82 41.46
C SER A 435 -34.36 -12.13 41.95
N ALA A 436 -35.31 -11.20 41.81
CA ALA A 436 -36.73 -11.43 42.06
C ALA A 436 -37.47 -11.77 40.74
N PRO A 437 -38.42 -12.73 40.72
CA PRO A 437 -39.06 -13.15 39.48
C PRO A 437 -40.01 -12.08 38.91
N ALA A 438 -40.11 -12.11 37.58
CA ALA A 438 -40.59 -11.09 36.65
C ALA A 438 -42.01 -10.49 36.87
N ALA A 439 -42.18 -9.27 36.39
CA ALA A 439 -43.42 -8.81 35.75
C ALA A 439 -43.06 -8.06 34.46
N ALA A 440 -43.65 -8.52 33.34
CA ALA A 440 -43.45 -7.95 32.02
C ALA A 440 -44.10 -6.58 31.89
N THR A 441 -43.32 -5.54 31.60
CA THR A 441 -43.80 -4.28 31.04
C THR A 441 -42.74 -3.69 30.09
N SER A 442 -43.18 -3.32 28.89
CA SER A 442 -42.42 -2.79 27.76
C SER A 442 -41.51 -1.59 28.07
N GLU A 443 -40.28 -1.62 27.57
CA GLU A 443 -39.30 -0.52 27.60
C GLU A 443 -39.65 0.61 26.60
N PRO A 444 -39.39 1.89 26.93
CA PRO A 444 -39.20 2.96 25.97
C PRO A 444 -37.70 3.11 25.62
N GLY A 445 -37.39 3.07 24.32
CA GLY A 445 -36.02 3.09 23.81
C GLY A 445 -35.25 4.39 24.04
N ALA A 446 -33.96 4.25 24.37
CA ALA A 446 -32.94 5.28 24.21
C ALA A 446 -32.18 4.99 22.91
N GLY A 447 -32.20 5.94 21.98
CA GLY A 447 -31.74 5.75 20.61
C GLY A 447 -30.23 5.60 20.49
N ASP A 448 -29.80 4.39 20.16
CA ASP A 448 -28.58 4.18 19.39
C ASP A 448 -28.72 4.85 18.03
N VAL A 449 -27.79 5.75 17.68
CA VAL A 449 -27.58 6.07 16.27
C VAL A 449 -26.95 4.83 15.66
N ALA A 450 -27.73 4.13 14.83
CA ALA A 450 -27.33 2.91 14.16
C ALA A 450 -25.91 3.05 13.58
N ASP A 451 -25.04 2.09 13.92
CA ASP A 451 -23.76 1.91 13.26
C ASP A 451 -24.02 1.70 11.76
N PRO A 452 -23.62 2.65 10.88
CA PRO A 452 -23.78 2.47 9.45
C PRO A 452 -22.95 1.29 8.89
N ASN A 453 -22.09 0.65 9.70
CA ASN A 453 -21.33 -0.55 9.34
C ASN A 453 -21.94 -1.87 9.86
N ALA A 454 -23.03 -1.87 10.64
CA ALA A 454 -23.60 -3.10 11.21
C ALA A 454 -24.47 -3.92 10.22
N GLN A 455 -24.64 -3.44 8.98
CA GLN A 455 -25.45 -4.09 7.94
C GLN A 455 -24.75 -3.98 6.58
N VAL A 456 -23.65 -4.72 6.38
CA VAL A 456 -23.13 -4.99 5.03
C VAL A 456 -23.34 -6.47 4.73
N THR A 457 -24.55 -6.84 4.34
CA THR A 457 -24.81 -8.10 3.64
C THR A 457 -24.43 -7.91 2.17
N ASN A 458 -23.36 -8.56 1.75
CA ASN A 458 -22.98 -8.68 0.34
C ASN A 458 -23.82 -9.81 -0.30
N PRO A 459 -24.69 -9.54 -1.30
CA PRO A 459 -25.27 -10.60 -2.11
C PRO A 459 -24.39 -10.79 -3.35
N ASN A 460 -23.53 -11.81 -3.34
CA ASN A 460 -23.21 -12.59 -4.54
C ASN A 460 -22.27 -13.74 -4.19
N THR A 461 -22.85 -14.92 -4.05
CA THR A 461 -22.16 -16.19 -4.23
C THR A 461 -23.00 -17.11 -5.11
N ALA A 462 -22.40 -17.44 -6.26
CA ALA A 462 -22.56 -18.63 -7.11
C ALA A 462 -23.89 -18.85 -7.85
N ASP A 463 -23.83 -19.05 -9.17
CA ASP A 463 -23.64 -20.41 -9.69
C ASP A 463 -23.24 -20.41 -11.18
N THR A 464 -22.25 -21.25 -11.50
CA THR A 464 -21.77 -21.54 -12.85
C THR A 464 -22.23 -22.95 -13.22
N THR A 465 -23.40 -23.10 -13.84
CA THR A 465 -23.70 -24.28 -14.68
C THR A 465 -24.70 -23.92 -15.78
N ALA A 466 -24.31 -24.17 -17.04
CA ALA A 466 -25.12 -24.57 -18.21
C ALA A 466 -24.67 -23.89 -19.53
N THR A 467 -24.32 -24.74 -20.50
CA THR A 467 -23.96 -24.46 -21.89
C THR A 467 -25.21 -24.14 -22.77
N PRO A 468 -25.08 -23.76 -24.07
CA PRO A 468 -25.80 -22.62 -24.65
C PRO A 468 -27.01 -23.01 -25.50
N ALA A 469 -27.95 -22.07 -25.67
CA ALA A 469 -28.98 -22.13 -26.72
C ALA A 469 -29.32 -20.73 -27.26
N ALA A 470 -29.65 -20.70 -28.55
CA ALA A 470 -29.68 -19.57 -29.43
C ALA A 470 -30.92 -18.64 -29.33
N ALA A 471 -30.70 -17.40 -29.78
CA ALA A 471 -31.55 -16.50 -30.55
C ALA A 471 -33.08 -16.42 -30.30
N ALA A 472 -33.57 -15.23 -29.93
CA ALA A 472 -34.60 -14.47 -30.64
C ALA A 472 -34.79 -13.08 -30.00
N GLY A 473 -34.97 -12.05 -30.82
CA GLY A 473 -35.01 -10.64 -30.41
C GLY A 473 -36.36 -10.12 -29.94
N ALA A 474 -36.37 -8.89 -29.43
CA ALA A 474 -37.38 -7.86 -29.68
C ALA A 474 -36.97 -6.54 -29.01
N ALA A 475 -37.35 -5.46 -29.67
CA ALA A 475 -36.98 -4.07 -29.42
C ALA A 475 -37.76 -3.37 -28.29
N ALA A 476 -37.19 -2.26 -27.81
CA ALA A 476 -37.80 -1.00 -27.33
C ALA A 476 -36.89 -0.40 -26.24
N ALA A 477 -36.65 0.89 -26.06
CA ALA A 477 -36.85 2.12 -26.84
C ALA A 477 -36.01 3.18 -26.09
N ASP A 478 -35.27 4.02 -26.83
CA ASP A 478 -34.48 5.13 -26.30
C ASP A 478 -35.25 6.45 -26.51
N PRO A 479 -35.55 7.25 -25.45
CA PRO A 479 -36.11 8.57 -25.62
C PRO A 479 -35.06 9.63 -25.27
N ASN A 480 -34.33 10.13 -26.28
CA ASN A 480 -34.00 11.55 -26.39
C ASN A 480 -33.30 11.87 -27.72
N ALA A 481 -34.11 12.16 -28.73
CA ALA A 481 -33.68 12.86 -29.94
C ALA A 481 -34.52 14.14 -30.08
N GLN A 482 -33.87 15.30 -30.10
CA GLN A 482 -34.43 16.54 -30.64
C GLN A 482 -33.48 17.12 -31.69
N THR A 483 -33.81 16.78 -32.93
CA THR A 483 -33.84 17.57 -34.17
C THR A 483 -33.00 18.85 -34.30
N ALA A 484 -32.13 18.83 -35.33
CA ALA A 484 -31.67 19.98 -36.10
C ALA A 484 -32.71 20.42 -37.16
N PRO A 485 -32.42 21.51 -37.89
CA PRO A 485 -32.63 21.51 -39.35
C PRO A 485 -31.40 21.96 -40.16
N THR A 486 -31.08 21.13 -41.17
CA THR A 486 -30.77 21.40 -42.61
C THR A 486 -30.51 22.85 -43.06
N GLN A 487 -29.69 23.19 -44.06
CA GLN A 487 -28.98 22.50 -45.17
C GLN A 487 -28.06 23.54 -45.85
N GLY A 488 -27.04 23.12 -46.61
CA GLY A 488 -26.35 23.99 -47.56
C GLY A 488 -24.98 23.45 -47.99
N ALA A 489 -24.96 22.69 -49.08
CA ALA A 489 -23.76 22.18 -49.74
C ALA A 489 -23.09 23.27 -50.59
N GLU A 490 -21.76 23.23 -50.73
CA GLU A 490 -21.11 23.27 -52.05
C GLU A 490 -19.60 22.94 -51.97
N GLN A 491 -19.13 22.38 -53.09
CA GLN A 491 -17.83 21.81 -53.38
C GLN A 491 -16.80 22.89 -53.73
N GLY A 492 -15.50 22.58 -53.62
CA GLY A 492 -14.47 23.38 -54.31
C GLY A 492 -13.03 23.07 -53.90
N ALA A 493 -12.34 22.31 -54.75
CA ALA A 493 -10.91 22.05 -54.70
C ALA A 493 -10.06 23.34 -54.88
N GLY A 494 -8.84 23.36 -54.35
CA GLY A 494 -7.89 24.45 -54.62
C GLY A 494 -6.54 24.30 -53.93
N THR A 495 -5.56 23.92 -54.72
CA THR A 495 -4.13 23.76 -54.44
C THR A 495 -3.38 25.04 -54.03
N ALA A 496 -2.25 24.79 -53.34
CA ALA A 496 -0.94 25.45 -53.50
C ALA A 496 -0.56 26.70 -52.65
N GLN A 497 0.68 26.56 -52.14
CA GLN A 497 1.78 27.52 -52.07
C GLN A 497 2.10 28.28 -50.76
N VAL A 498 3.26 27.87 -50.25
CA VAL A 498 4.29 28.58 -49.45
C VAL A 498 4.73 29.88 -50.16
N PRO A 499 5.05 30.95 -49.41
CA PRO A 499 6.45 31.36 -49.15
C PRO A 499 6.65 31.68 -47.65
N GLY A 500 7.78 31.41 -46.99
CA GLY A 500 9.13 31.77 -47.40
C GLY A 500 9.51 33.13 -46.81
N GLN A 501 9.83 33.18 -45.51
CA GLN A 501 10.94 33.93 -44.89
C GLN A 501 11.17 33.43 -43.47
#